data_AF-B1HPY4-F1
#
_entry.id   AF-B1HPY4-F1
#
_cell.length_a   1.000
_cell.length_b   1.000
_cell.length_c   1.000
_cell.angle_alpha   90.00
_cell.angle_beta   90.00
_cell.angle_gamma   90.00
#
_symmetry.space_group_name_H-M   'P 1'
#
loop_
_entity.id
_entity.type
_entity.pdbx_description
1 polymer ?
#
loop_
_entity_poly.entity_id
_entity_poly.type
_entity_poly.pdbx_seq_one_letter_code
_entity_poly.pdbx_strand_id
1 'polypeptide(L)'
;MKNYTDLQHKKVLVLGLAKSGVAAAEILHELGAFVTVNDSKPFDESPDAQGLLQKGITVICGRHPEDLLDEGFELVVKNPGIPYSNRIVADAIQRGIPVWTEIELAYLISDAPFIGITGSNGKTTTTTLIFDMLNNGSKNPLIAGNIGTVACGVAKEASKDNVIVTEFVIFPIDGD
;
A
#
# COMPACT_ATOMS: atom_id res chain seq x y z
N MET A 1 -1.34 12.84 8.95
CA MET A 1 -1.38 12.66 7.48
C MET A 1 -1.29 14.01 6.80
N LYS A 2 -0.28 14.18 5.94
CA LYS A 2 -0.12 15.35 5.08
C LYS A 2 -1.32 15.46 4.14
N ASN A 3 -1.73 16.69 3.85
CA ASN A 3 -2.71 16.94 2.80
C ASN A 3 -2.08 16.69 1.42
N TYR A 4 -2.17 15.46 0.93
CA TYR A 4 -1.62 15.02 -0.36
C TYR A 4 -2.72 15.01 -1.43
N THR A 5 -2.77 16.04 -2.26
CA THR A 5 -3.88 16.28 -3.20
C THR A 5 -3.68 15.68 -4.60
N ASP A 6 -2.49 15.18 -4.92
CA ASP A 6 -2.16 14.70 -6.29
C ASP A 6 -3.01 13.48 -6.72
N LEU A 7 -3.62 12.77 -5.77
CA LEU A 7 -4.48 11.60 -6.00
C LEU A 7 -5.97 11.95 -6.05
N GLN A 8 -6.33 13.21 -5.79
CA GLN A 8 -7.73 13.62 -5.80
C GLN A 8 -8.31 13.45 -7.21
N HIS A 9 -9.47 12.80 -7.31
CA HIS A 9 -10.17 12.49 -8.55
C HIS A 9 -9.42 11.58 -9.54
N LYS A 10 -8.30 10.99 -9.13
CA LYS A 10 -7.57 10.00 -9.93
C LYS A 10 -8.27 8.65 -9.87
N LYS A 11 -8.37 7.95 -11.00
CA LYS A 11 -8.81 6.54 -11.00
C LYS A 11 -7.65 5.66 -10.55
N VAL A 12 -7.81 4.97 -9.42
CA VAL A 12 -6.77 4.13 -8.84
C VAL A 12 -7.27 2.69 -8.71
N LEU A 13 -6.48 1.75 -9.23
CA LEU A 13 -6.73 0.32 -9.08
C LEU A 13 -5.94 -0.19 -7.88
N VAL A 14 -6.61 -0.79 -6.89
CA VAL A 14 -5.99 -1.55 -5.81
C VAL A 14 -6.07 -3.03 -6.15
N LEU A 15 -4.92 -3.66 -6.41
CA LEU A 15 -4.83 -5.05 -6.82
C LEU A 15 -4.42 -5.93 -5.63
N GLY A 16 -5.36 -6.75 -5.16
CA GLY A 16 -5.23 -7.63 -4.00
C GLY A 16 -5.48 -6.91 -2.68
N LEU A 17 -6.42 -7.43 -1.89
CA LEU A 17 -6.86 -6.81 -0.64
C LEU A 17 -5.90 -7.08 0.52
N ALA A 18 -5.82 -8.32 1.02
CA ALA A 18 -5.07 -8.64 2.26
C ALA A 18 -5.18 -7.53 3.34
N LYS A 19 -4.17 -7.35 4.21
CA LYS A 19 -4.18 -6.22 5.15
C LYS A 19 -3.77 -4.90 4.51
N SER A 20 -2.74 -4.91 3.66
CA SER A 20 -2.16 -3.70 3.08
C SER A 20 -3.03 -3.06 2.00
N GLY A 21 -3.66 -3.86 1.14
CA GLY A 21 -4.56 -3.38 0.10
C GLY A 21 -5.87 -2.81 0.65
N VAL A 22 -6.43 -3.38 1.71
CA VAL A 22 -7.59 -2.79 2.41
C VAL A 22 -7.24 -1.41 2.94
N ALA A 23 -6.15 -1.28 3.69
CA ALA A 23 -5.72 0.00 4.23
C ALA A 23 -5.39 1.02 3.13
N ALA A 24 -4.74 0.58 2.04
CA ALA A 24 -4.46 1.43 0.89
C ALA A 24 -5.77 1.92 0.22
N ALA A 25 -6.75 1.04 -0.02
CA ALA A 25 -8.02 1.40 -0.63
C ALA A 25 -8.78 2.44 0.20
N GLU A 26 -8.83 2.27 1.52
CA GLU A 26 -9.48 3.22 2.43
C GLU A 26 -8.78 4.59 2.41
N ILE A 27 -7.45 4.62 2.52
CA ILE A 27 -6.68 5.87 2.51
C ILE A 27 -6.82 6.59 1.18
N LEU A 28 -6.71 5.87 0.06
CA LEU A 28 -6.90 6.45 -1.28
C LEU A 28 -8.29 7.07 -1.43
N HIS A 29 -9.31 6.38 -0.93
CA HIS A 29 -10.68 6.89 -0.94
C HIS A 29 -10.83 8.15 -0.08
N GLU A 30 -10.22 8.18 1.12
CA GLU A 30 -10.19 9.38 1.99
C GLU A 30 -9.45 10.56 1.34
N LEU A 31 -8.43 10.30 0.52
CA LEU A 31 -7.71 11.30 -0.27
C LEU A 31 -8.51 11.77 -1.51
N GLY A 32 -9.71 11.24 -1.73
CA GLY A 32 -10.60 11.64 -2.82
C GLY A 32 -10.32 10.96 -4.16
N ALA A 33 -9.56 9.86 -4.18
CA ALA A 33 -9.37 9.05 -5.38
C ALA A 33 -10.62 8.22 -5.71
N PHE A 34 -10.83 7.92 -6.99
CA PHE A 34 -11.83 6.97 -7.46
C PHE A 34 -11.23 5.57 -7.44
N VAL A 35 -11.45 4.87 -6.32
CA VAL A 35 -10.83 3.57 -6.06
C VAL A 35 -11.69 2.43 -6.60
N THR A 36 -11.04 1.55 -7.38
CA THR A 36 -11.54 0.21 -7.69
C THR A 36 -10.62 -0.81 -7.07
N VAL A 37 -11.18 -1.79 -6.38
CA VAL A 37 -10.46 -2.94 -5.84
C VAL A 37 -10.67 -4.13 -6.75
N ASN A 38 -9.60 -4.88 -7.02
CA ASN A 38 -9.70 -6.17 -7.68
C ASN A 38 -8.98 -7.28 -6.90
N ASP A 39 -9.70 -8.36 -6.57
CA ASP A 39 -9.19 -9.49 -5.77
C ASP A 39 -9.67 -10.83 -6.35
N SER A 40 -8.84 -11.87 -6.25
CA SER A 40 -9.17 -13.20 -6.76
C SER A 40 -10.15 -13.96 -5.87
N LYS A 41 -10.26 -13.61 -4.58
CA LYS A 41 -11.19 -14.24 -3.65
C LYS A 41 -12.63 -13.89 -4.02
N PRO A 42 -13.59 -14.85 -3.99
CA PRO A 42 -15.00 -14.56 -4.18
C PRO A 42 -15.53 -13.50 -3.20
N PHE A 43 -16.48 -12.68 -3.65
CA PHE A 43 -17.01 -11.57 -2.86
C PHE A 43 -17.64 -12.03 -1.53
N ASP A 44 -18.41 -13.12 -1.57
CA ASP A 44 -19.11 -13.65 -0.40
C ASP A 44 -18.16 -14.20 0.68
N GLU A 45 -16.91 -14.50 0.30
CA GLU A 45 -15.85 -15.00 1.18
C GLU A 45 -14.90 -13.88 1.64
N SER A 46 -15.15 -12.62 1.26
CA SER A 46 -14.28 -11.48 1.52
C SER A 46 -15.01 -10.41 2.34
N PRO A 47 -15.00 -10.53 3.69
CA PRO A 47 -15.55 -9.49 4.57
C PRO A 47 -14.94 -8.11 4.32
N ASP A 48 -13.65 -8.08 3.99
CA ASP A 48 -12.92 -6.86 3.65
C ASP A 48 -13.51 -6.17 2.41
N ALA A 49 -13.76 -6.93 1.33
CA ALA A 49 -14.39 -6.40 0.12
C ALA A 49 -15.81 -5.89 0.39
N GLN A 50 -16.57 -6.61 1.22
CA GLN A 50 -17.92 -6.19 1.62
C GLN A 50 -17.88 -4.87 2.40
N GLY A 51 -16.93 -4.72 3.33
CA GLY A 51 -16.72 -3.49 4.08
C GLY A 51 -16.34 -2.30 3.19
N LEU A 52 -15.46 -2.52 2.20
CA LEU A 52 -15.07 -1.49 1.25
C LEU A 52 -16.23 -1.07 0.34
N LEU A 53 -17.05 -2.02 -0.11
CA LEU A 53 -18.25 -1.72 -0.90
C LEU A 53 -19.26 -0.87 -0.10
N GLN A 54 -19.45 -1.16 1.20
CA GLN A 54 -20.29 -0.35 2.07
C GLN A 54 -19.79 1.09 2.24
N LYS A 55 -18.47 1.31 2.11
CA LYS A 55 -17.85 2.64 2.08
C LYS A 55 -17.96 3.34 0.72
N GLY A 56 -18.58 2.71 -0.28
CA GLY A 56 -18.74 3.27 -1.62
C GLY A 56 -17.55 3.04 -2.55
N ILE A 57 -16.63 2.14 -2.19
CA ILE A 57 -15.50 1.75 -3.04
C ILE A 57 -15.97 0.65 -4.01
N THR A 58 -15.59 0.76 -5.28
CA THR A 58 -15.94 -0.27 -6.27
C THR A 58 -15.12 -1.53 -6.02
N VAL A 59 -15.75 -2.70 -6.02
CA VAL A 59 -15.06 -3.99 -5.77
C VAL A 59 -15.35 -4.99 -6.88
N ILE A 60 -14.30 -5.64 -7.37
CA ILE A 60 -14.35 -6.70 -8.37
C ILE A 60 -13.66 -7.92 -7.77
N CYS A 61 -14.45 -8.90 -7.33
CA CYS A 61 -13.98 -10.10 -6.64
C CYS A 61 -14.19 -11.36 -7.47
N GLY A 62 -13.42 -12.41 -7.18
CA GLY A 62 -13.56 -13.74 -7.80
C GLY A 62 -12.98 -13.86 -9.21
N ARG A 63 -12.45 -12.78 -9.80
CA ARG A 63 -11.90 -12.77 -11.17
C ARG A 63 -11.00 -11.57 -11.44
N HIS A 64 -10.26 -11.65 -12.55
CA HIS A 64 -9.40 -10.60 -13.08
C HIS A 64 -9.77 -10.32 -14.54
N PRO A 65 -10.71 -9.38 -14.81
CA PRO A 65 -11.14 -9.06 -16.18
C PRO A 65 -9.96 -8.66 -17.08
N GLU A 66 -10.02 -9.00 -18.37
CA GLU A 66 -8.92 -8.70 -19.30
C GLU A 66 -8.86 -7.23 -19.71
N ASP A 67 -10.02 -6.61 -19.76
CA ASP A 67 -10.29 -5.22 -20.10
C ASP A 67 -10.27 -4.29 -18.88
N LEU A 68 -9.87 -4.78 -17.69
CA LEU A 68 -9.90 -3.99 -16.46
C LEU A 68 -9.18 -2.65 -16.60
N LEU A 69 -7.99 -2.64 -17.21
CA LEU A 69 -7.20 -1.41 -17.37
C LEU A 69 -7.75 -0.45 -18.45
N ASP A 70 -8.70 -0.88 -19.28
CA ASP A 70 -9.32 -0.04 -20.30
C ASP A 70 -10.27 1.00 -19.68
N GLU A 71 -10.59 0.86 -18.40
CA GLU A 71 -11.34 1.83 -17.62
C GLU A 71 -10.59 3.16 -17.37
N GLY A 72 -9.33 3.28 -17.80
CA GLY A 72 -8.55 4.53 -17.69
C GLY A 72 -7.97 4.76 -16.30
N PHE A 73 -7.43 3.73 -15.66
CA PHE A 73 -6.70 3.86 -14.40
C PHE A 73 -5.41 4.66 -14.60
N GLU A 74 -5.10 5.53 -13.64
CA GLU A 74 -3.91 6.39 -13.66
C GLU A 74 -2.83 5.92 -12.69
N LEU A 75 -3.17 4.96 -11.83
CA LEU A 75 -2.28 4.34 -10.85
C LEU A 75 -2.76 2.94 -10.51
N VAL A 76 -1.82 2.00 -10.37
CA VAL A 76 -2.06 0.69 -9.75
C VAL A 76 -1.32 0.64 -8.42
N VAL A 77 -2.02 0.33 -7.33
CA VAL A 77 -1.42 -0.03 -6.05
C VAL A 77 -1.59 -1.54 -5.87
N LYS A 78 -0.51 -2.28 -6.03
CA LYS A 78 -0.53 -3.74 -5.88
C LYS A 78 -0.17 -4.14 -4.45
N ASN A 79 -0.72 -5.26 -4.00
CA ASN A 79 -0.18 -5.96 -2.85
C ASN A 79 1.30 -6.35 -3.12
N PRO A 80 2.23 -6.19 -2.15
CA PRO A 80 3.64 -6.55 -2.34
C PRO A 80 3.85 -8.00 -2.81
N GLY A 81 3.04 -8.95 -2.33
CA GLY A 81 3.15 -10.36 -2.70
C GLY A 81 2.70 -10.71 -4.12
N ILE A 82 2.08 -9.79 -4.85
CA ILE A 82 1.74 -10.00 -6.27
C ILE A 82 2.99 -9.71 -7.11
N PRO A 83 3.49 -10.69 -7.91
CA PRO A 83 4.70 -10.51 -8.70
C PRO A 83 4.46 -9.55 -9.86
N TYR A 84 5.55 -8.92 -10.35
CA TYR A 84 5.51 -8.05 -11.52
C TYR A 84 5.15 -8.78 -12.83
N SER A 85 5.36 -10.10 -12.87
CA SER A 85 4.89 -10.97 -13.96
C SER A 85 3.38 -11.21 -13.96
N ASN A 86 2.64 -10.74 -12.93
CA ASN A 86 1.19 -10.79 -12.95
C ASN A 86 0.66 -10.01 -14.16
N ARG A 87 -0.29 -10.62 -14.90
CA ARG A 87 -0.83 -10.07 -16.15
C ARG A 87 -1.32 -8.62 -16.03
N ILE A 88 -2.02 -8.26 -14.95
CA ILE A 88 -2.52 -6.89 -14.76
C ILE A 88 -1.36 -5.93 -14.47
N VAL A 89 -0.39 -6.34 -13.66
CA VAL A 89 0.78 -5.52 -13.33
C VAL A 89 1.65 -5.29 -14.57
N ALA A 90 1.92 -6.34 -15.33
CA ALA A 90 2.69 -6.27 -16.57
C ALA A 90 2.00 -5.38 -17.62
N ASP A 91 0.67 -5.49 -17.79
CA ASP A 91 -0.10 -4.63 -18.70
C ASP A 91 -0.09 -3.16 -18.24
N ALA A 92 -0.22 -2.90 -16.93
CA ALA A 92 -0.11 -1.55 -16.39
C ALA A 92 1.25 -0.90 -16.71
N ILE A 93 2.35 -1.64 -16.52
CA ILE A 93 3.70 -1.20 -16.86
C ILE A 93 3.85 -0.96 -18.36
N GLN A 94 3.35 -1.86 -19.20
CA GLN A 94 3.40 -1.71 -20.66
C GLN A 94 2.65 -0.45 -21.13
N ARG A 95 1.56 -0.09 -20.45
CA ARG A 95 0.77 1.12 -20.72
C ARG A 95 1.37 2.39 -20.11
N GLY A 96 2.46 2.28 -19.34
CA GLY A 96 3.08 3.41 -18.64
C GLY A 96 2.28 3.88 -17.42
N ILE A 97 1.36 3.07 -16.92
CA ILE A 97 0.63 3.35 -15.67
C ILE A 97 1.58 3.04 -14.50
N PRO A 98 1.81 3.99 -13.58
CA PRO A 98 2.67 3.75 -12.42
C PRO A 98 2.12 2.61 -11.56
N VAL A 99 3.03 1.78 -11.04
CA VAL A 99 2.71 0.67 -10.14
C VAL A 99 3.40 0.93 -8.80
N TRP A 100 2.61 1.09 -7.75
CA TRP A 100 3.05 1.29 -6.37
C TRP A 100 2.70 0.08 -5.50
N THR A 101 3.28 0.05 -4.31
CA THR A 101 2.79 -0.70 -3.16
C THR A 101 2.24 0.26 -2.11
N GLU A 102 1.78 -0.25 -0.97
CA GLU A 102 1.35 0.61 0.13
C GLU A 102 2.50 1.41 0.75
N ILE A 103 3.76 1.02 0.52
CA ILE A 103 4.94 1.71 1.06
C ILE A 103 5.11 3.08 0.41
N GLU A 104 4.97 3.18 -0.92
CA GLU A 104 5.03 4.46 -1.63
C GLU A 104 3.88 5.38 -1.18
N LEU A 105 2.67 4.84 -1.03
CA LEU A 105 1.53 5.58 -0.49
C LEU A 105 1.83 6.10 0.92
N ALA A 106 2.36 5.24 1.81
CA ALA A 106 2.73 5.62 3.17
C ALA A 106 3.74 6.78 3.21
N TYR A 107 4.75 6.72 2.34
CA TYR A 107 5.77 7.76 2.25
C TYR A 107 5.19 9.10 1.82
N LEU A 108 4.30 9.11 0.82
CA LEU A 108 3.73 10.34 0.26
C LEU A 108 2.78 11.06 1.22
N ILE A 109 2.07 10.31 2.05
CA ILE A 109 1.03 10.84 2.95
C ILE A 109 1.52 11.16 4.37
N SER A 110 2.71 10.70 4.74
CA SER A 110 3.22 10.88 6.10
C SER A 110 3.75 12.30 6.33
N ASP A 111 3.47 12.84 7.52
CA ASP A 111 4.16 14.03 8.06
C ASP A 111 5.46 13.65 8.79
N ALA A 112 5.59 12.38 9.21
CA ALA A 112 6.73 11.86 9.94
C ALA A 112 7.84 11.40 8.98
N PRO A 113 9.13 11.61 9.33
CA PRO A 113 10.25 11.02 8.61
C PRO A 113 10.23 9.49 8.69
N PHE A 114 10.78 8.86 7.66
CA PHE A 114 10.94 7.41 7.57
C PHE A 114 12.41 6.97 7.74
N ILE A 115 12.59 5.83 8.38
CA ILE A 115 13.80 5.01 8.31
C ILE A 115 13.38 3.68 7.69
N GLY A 116 13.87 3.40 6.48
CA GLY A 116 13.56 2.19 5.73
C GLY A 116 14.63 1.11 5.90
N ILE A 117 14.22 -0.11 6.25
CA ILE A 117 15.08 -1.27 6.42
C ILE A 117 14.66 -2.34 5.42
N THR A 118 15.60 -2.76 4.57
CA THR A 118 15.44 -3.83 3.59
C THR A 118 16.70 -4.72 3.56
N GLY A 119 16.62 -5.86 2.87
CA GLY A 119 17.71 -6.84 2.76
C GLY A 119 17.25 -8.28 2.93
N SER A 120 18.09 -9.24 2.57
CA SER A 120 17.72 -10.67 2.63
C SER A 120 17.56 -11.16 4.07
N ASN A 121 18.44 -10.74 4.98
CA ASN A 121 18.47 -11.18 6.38
C ASN A 121 18.69 -10.00 7.34
N GLY A 122 18.37 -10.19 8.62
CA GLY A 122 18.66 -9.22 9.68
C GLY A 122 17.76 -7.98 9.73
N LYS A 123 16.79 -7.85 8.82
CA LYS A 123 15.85 -6.73 8.79
C LYS A 123 15.13 -6.55 10.13
N THR A 124 14.51 -7.61 10.65
CA THR A 124 13.73 -7.56 11.88
C THR A 124 14.55 -7.13 13.07
N THR A 125 15.73 -7.75 13.26
CA THR A 125 16.64 -7.38 14.34
C THR A 125 17.10 -5.92 14.23
N THR A 126 17.42 -5.46 13.01
CA THR A 126 17.87 -4.09 12.76
C THR A 126 16.76 -3.08 13.00
N THR A 127 15.55 -3.35 12.51
CA THR A 127 14.34 -2.54 12.74
C THR A 127 14.07 -2.38 14.22
N THR A 128 14.08 -3.49 14.98
CA THR A 128 13.86 -3.45 16.43
C THR A 128 14.95 -2.68 17.17
N LEU A 129 16.23 -2.88 16.84
CA LEU A 129 17.32 -2.14 17.46
C LEU A 129 17.23 -0.63 17.22
N ILE A 130 16.91 -0.20 15.99
CA ILE A 130 16.71 1.21 15.67
C ILE A 130 15.53 1.79 16.45
N PHE A 131 14.41 1.07 16.51
CA PHE A 131 13.25 1.48 17.29
C PHE A 131 13.58 1.68 18.77
N ASP A 132 14.30 0.74 19.40
CA ASP A 132 14.71 0.84 20.80
C ASP A 132 15.68 2.00 21.05
N MET A 133 16.63 2.24 20.15
CA MET A 133 17.54 3.40 20.23
C MET A 133 16.78 4.72 20.16
N LEU A 134 15.80 4.84 19.27
CA LEU A 134 14.97 6.03 19.13
C LEU A 134 14.07 6.26 20.34
N ASN A 135 13.51 5.19 20.93
CA ASN A 135 12.74 5.27 22.16
C ASN A 135 13.59 5.79 23.32
N ASN A 136 14.78 5.21 23.52
CA ASN A 136 15.73 5.68 24.53
C ASN A 136 16.18 7.14 24.28
N GLY A 137 16.21 7.56 23.02
CA GLY A 137 16.47 8.95 22.62
C GLY A 137 15.25 9.89 22.67
N SER A 138 14.10 9.44 23.18
CA SER A 138 12.84 10.20 23.24
C SER A 138 12.40 10.77 21.88
N LYS A 139 12.53 9.97 20.81
CA LYS A 139 12.19 10.34 19.42
C LYS A 139 10.82 9.83 18.95
N ASN A 140 9.99 9.32 19.86
CA ASN A 140 8.64 8.81 19.60
C ASN A 140 8.52 7.93 18.34
N PRO A 141 9.35 6.87 18.20
CA PRO A 141 9.34 6.04 17.01
C PRO A 141 8.03 5.23 16.89
N LEU A 142 7.69 4.86 15.66
CA LEU A 142 6.58 3.96 15.31
C LEU A 142 7.12 2.82 14.44
N ILE A 143 6.72 1.58 14.70
CA ILE A 143 7.08 0.44 13.83
C ILE A 143 6.01 0.25 12.76
N ALA A 144 6.43 0.03 11.51
CA ALA A 144 5.52 -0.25 10.42
C ALA A 144 6.08 -1.22 9.35
N GLY A 145 5.20 -1.69 8.45
CA GLY A 145 5.56 -2.52 7.31
C GLY A 145 5.43 -4.01 7.60
N ASN A 146 6.43 -4.80 7.22
CA ASN A 146 6.41 -6.27 7.32
C ASN A 146 6.44 -6.80 8.77
N ILE A 147 6.59 -5.91 9.75
CA ILE A 147 6.52 -6.21 11.19
C ILE A 147 5.48 -5.29 11.81
N GLY A 148 4.44 -5.87 12.40
CA GLY A 148 3.40 -5.11 13.10
C GLY A 148 2.31 -4.60 12.16
N THR A 149 2.19 -3.27 12.07
CA THR A 149 1.07 -2.58 11.39
C THR A 149 1.46 -2.16 9.97
N VAL A 150 0.50 -2.19 9.05
CA VAL A 150 0.69 -1.75 7.66
C VAL A 150 1.20 -0.31 7.58
N ALA A 151 2.19 -0.06 6.71
CA ALA A 151 2.92 1.21 6.67
C ALA A 151 2.03 2.43 6.43
N CYS A 152 1.10 2.32 5.49
CA CYS A 152 0.17 3.41 5.16
C CYS A 152 -0.79 3.74 6.30
N GLY A 153 -1.22 2.72 7.07
CA GLY A 153 -2.03 2.92 8.27
C GLY A 153 -1.27 3.66 9.38
N VAL A 154 0.01 3.32 9.59
CA VAL A 154 0.87 4.04 10.55
C VAL A 154 1.11 5.47 10.08
N ALA A 155 1.40 5.67 8.80
CA ALA A 155 1.65 6.99 8.20
C ALA A 155 0.44 7.94 8.31
N LYS A 156 -0.78 7.40 8.21
CA LYS A 156 -2.02 8.16 8.38
C LYS A 156 -2.07 8.82 9.76
N GLU A 157 -1.81 8.04 10.81
CA GLU A 157 -1.89 8.46 12.22
C GLU A 157 -0.64 9.20 12.71
N ALA A 158 0.50 9.02 12.04
CA ALA A 158 1.76 9.63 12.44
C ALA A 158 1.75 11.15 12.28
N SER A 159 2.43 11.82 13.22
CA SER A 159 2.68 13.26 13.21
C SER A 159 4.16 13.55 12.96
N LYS A 160 4.48 14.82 12.69
CA LYS A 160 5.87 15.30 12.54
C LYS A 160 6.78 15.02 13.75
N ASP A 161 6.20 14.75 14.93
CA ASP A 161 6.94 14.49 16.17
C ASP A 161 7.32 13.00 16.32
N ASN A 162 6.89 12.16 15.37
CA ASN A 162 7.21 10.74 15.31
C ASN A 162 8.37 10.44 14.34
N VAL A 163 8.89 9.22 14.38
CA VAL A 163 9.78 8.66 13.35
C VAL A 163 9.27 7.27 12.98
N ILE A 164 8.94 7.05 11.71
CA ILE A 164 8.45 5.74 11.26
C ILE A 164 9.65 4.86 10.90
N VAL A 165 9.83 3.77 11.64
CA VAL A 165 10.83 2.73 11.38
C VAL A 165 10.13 1.61 10.63
N THR A 166 10.40 1.48 9.34
CA THR A 166 9.68 0.54 8.47
C THR A 166 10.57 -0.55 7.91
N GLU A 167 10.14 -1.79 8.06
CA GLU A 167 10.71 -2.92 7.33
C GLU A 167 9.90 -3.20 6.06
N PHE A 168 10.58 -3.35 4.94
CA PHE A 168 9.95 -3.80 3.70
C PHE A 168 10.87 -4.71 2.89
N VAL A 169 10.26 -5.45 1.97
CA VAL A 169 10.95 -6.30 1.00
C VAL A 169 10.87 -5.60 -0.35
N ILE A 170 12.01 -5.41 -1.00
CA ILE A 170 12.05 -4.97 -2.38
C ILE A 170 11.83 -6.21 -3.24
N PHE A 171 10.71 -6.23 -3.95
CA PHE A 171 10.49 -7.22 -5.00
C PHE A 171 11.17 -6.70 -6.27
N PRO A 172 12.08 -7.47 -6.87
CA PRO A 172 12.73 -7.05 -8.11
C PRO A 172 11.67 -6.79 -9.18
N ILE A 173 11.87 -5.70 -9.92
CA ILE A 173 11.04 -5.32 -11.06
C ILE A 173 11.31 -6.27 -12.24
N ASP A 174 12.52 -6.82 -12.30
CA ASP A 174 12.94 -7.80 -13.30
C ASP A 174 12.68 -9.22 -12.78
N GLY A 175 11.76 -9.92 -13.46
CA GLY A 175 11.60 -11.37 -13.30
C GLY A 175 12.64 -12.06 -14.16
N ASP A 176 13.70 -12.56 -13.54
CA ASP A 176 14.50 -13.67 -14.07
C ASP A 176 13.96 -15.00 -13.53
#